data_AF-A0A3D0K204-F1
#
_entry.id   AF-A0A3D0K204-F1
#
_cell.length_a   1.000
_cell.length_b   1.000
_cell.length_c   1.000
_cell.angle_alpha   90.00
_cell.angle_beta   90.00
_cell.angle_gamma   90.00
#
_symmetry.space_group_name_H-M   'P 1'
#
loop_
_entity.id
_entity.type
_entity.pdbx_description
1 polymer ?
#
loop_
_entity_poly.entity_id
_entity_poly.type
_entity_poly.pdbx_seq_one_letter_code
_entity_poly.pdbx_strand_id
1 'polypeptide(L)'
;SNPFVFSESAEATGESVRTSFVAYDSLGTAVNVDVTMVLQQTIDGQGSVWEFVAESSDNDALDRVVGLGTLQFDNEGNLLSASNTTINITRTNGAVNPMSLTLDFTYGSEGVTAFADSASMLSVAAQDGSGIGHLVSFSVGQDGRITGAFTNGMTRMLGQVGLARFNNPGGLEDTGSGYYRVGANSG
;
A
#
# COMPACT_ATOMS: atom_id res chain seq x y z
N SER A 1 -36.05 29.25 25.17
CA SER A 1 -35.85 27.80 25.29
C SER A 1 -34.71 27.41 24.38
N ASN A 2 -33.51 27.17 24.94
CA ASN A 2 -32.37 26.64 24.18
C ASN A 2 -32.57 25.12 24.02
N PRO A 3 -32.72 24.57 22.81
CA PRO A 3 -33.11 23.17 22.64
C PRO A 3 -31.94 22.20 22.44
N PHE A 4 -30.69 22.61 22.68
CA PHE A 4 -29.53 21.72 22.50
C PHE A 4 -28.73 21.62 23.79
N VAL A 5 -29.08 20.63 24.60
CA VAL A 5 -28.20 20.11 25.65
C VAL A 5 -27.57 18.86 25.07
N PHE A 6 -26.29 18.95 24.71
CA PHE A 6 -25.51 17.75 24.41
C PHE A 6 -25.26 17.06 25.74
N SER A 7 -26.04 16.01 26.04
CA SER A 7 -25.66 15.07 27.09
C SER A 7 -24.66 14.09 26.49
N GLU A 8 -23.37 14.36 26.70
CA GLU A 8 -22.35 13.34 26.51
C GLU A 8 -22.58 12.27 27.60
N SER A 9 -23.28 11.21 27.23
CA SER A 9 -23.63 10.08 28.12
C SER A 9 -22.82 8.85 27.73
N ALA A 10 -21.51 9.00 27.70
CA ALA A 10 -20.59 7.88 27.87
C ALA A 10 -19.24 8.45 28.31
N GLU A 11 -18.78 8.07 29.51
CA GLU A 11 -17.33 8.06 29.69
C GLU A 11 -16.78 7.02 28.72
N ALA A 12 -15.74 7.36 27.97
CA ALA A 12 -15.01 6.39 27.15
C ALA A 12 -14.35 5.39 28.10
N THR A 13 -15.07 4.31 28.43
CA THR A 13 -14.56 3.20 29.24
C THR A 13 -13.77 2.25 28.33
N GLY A 14 -12.74 2.77 27.65
CA GLY A 14 -11.98 2.00 26.67
C GLY A 14 -10.64 2.65 26.36
N GLU A 15 -9.58 1.85 26.35
CA GLU A 15 -8.27 2.26 25.84
C GLU A 15 -8.38 2.66 24.37
N SER A 16 -7.60 3.66 23.94
CA SER A 16 -7.49 4.02 22.53
C SER A 16 -6.06 4.24 22.11
N VAL A 17 -5.76 3.92 20.86
CA VAL A 17 -4.45 4.13 20.24
C VAL A 17 -4.64 4.76 18.87
N ARG A 18 -3.72 5.64 18.48
CA ARG A 18 -3.73 6.28 17.16
C ARG A 18 -2.37 6.11 16.49
N THR A 19 -2.39 5.85 15.19
CA THR A 19 -1.21 5.90 14.33
C THR A 19 -1.52 6.69 13.08
N SER A 20 -0.46 7.12 12.38
CA SER A 20 -0.58 7.86 11.13
C SER A 20 0.48 7.39 10.14
N PHE A 21 0.14 7.34 8.86
CA PHE A 21 1.09 7.00 7.80
C PHE A 21 0.77 7.73 6.50
N VAL A 22 1.72 7.70 5.56
CA VAL A 22 1.62 8.37 4.26
C VAL A 22 1.56 7.33 3.15
N ALA A 23 0.39 7.18 2.55
CA ALA A 23 0.18 6.45 1.31
C ALA A 23 0.45 7.34 0.08
N TYR A 24 0.50 6.74 -1.11
CA TYR A 24 0.65 7.48 -2.36
C TYR A 24 -0.45 7.06 -3.36
N ASP A 25 -1.13 8.03 -3.97
CA ASP A 25 -2.10 7.75 -5.03
C ASP A 25 -1.44 7.29 -6.33
N SER A 26 -2.22 6.94 -7.36
CA SER A 26 -1.67 6.46 -8.63
C SER A 26 -0.84 7.50 -9.39
N LEU A 27 -0.91 8.77 -9.00
CA LEU A 27 -0.09 9.87 -9.51
C LEU A 27 1.05 10.21 -8.53
N GLY A 28 1.31 9.36 -7.54
CA GLY A 28 2.36 9.54 -6.54
C GLY A 28 2.16 10.75 -5.64
N THR A 29 0.95 11.30 -5.57
CA THR A 29 0.62 12.34 -4.59
C THR A 29 0.56 11.68 -3.21
N ALA A 30 1.25 12.26 -2.23
CA ALA A 30 1.18 11.80 -0.85
C ALA A 30 -0.24 11.98 -0.28
N VAL A 31 -0.70 10.99 0.47
CA VAL A 31 -2.02 10.93 1.10
C VAL A 31 -1.81 10.48 2.54
N ASN A 32 -2.15 11.34 3.50
CA ASN A 32 -2.05 11.06 4.93
C ASN A 32 -3.27 10.28 5.40
N VAL A 33 -3.03 9.19 6.12
CA VAL A 33 -4.07 8.38 6.74
C VAL A 33 -3.80 8.28 8.23
N ASP A 34 -4.80 8.64 9.01
CA ASP A 34 -4.83 8.45 10.45
C ASP A 34 -5.69 7.23 10.76
N VAL A 35 -5.21 6.33 11.62
CA VAL A 35 -5.99 5.19 12.11
C VAL A 35 -6.07 5.28 13.62
N THR A 36 -7.28 5.39 14.13
CA THR A 36 -7.58 5.36 15.56
C THR A 36 -8.24 4.03 15.89
N MET A 37 -7.80 3.35 16.93
CA MET A 37 -8.43 2.15 17.46
C MET A 37 -8.95 2.40 18.85
N VAL A 38 -10.12 1.87 19.16
CA VAL A 38 -10.78 2.00 20.46
C VAL A 38 -11.21 0.62 20.94
N LEU A 39 -10.88 0.30 22.17
CA LEU A 39 -11.36 -0.90 22.85
C LEU A 39 -12.87 -0.78 23.06
N GLN A 40 -13.63 -1.66 22.42
CA GLN A 40 -15.10 -1.68 22.53
C GLN A 40 -15.56 -2.63 23.62
N GLN A 41 -14.87 -3.77 23.76
CA GLN A 41 -15.30 -4.81 24.69
C GLN A 41 -14.12 -5.69 25.12
N THR A 42 -14.12 -6.08 26.39
CA THR A 42 -13.34 -7.21 26.91
C THR A 42 -14.31 -8.26 27.44
N ILE A 43 -14.12 -9.52 27.06
CA ILE A 43 -14.93 -10.64 27.51
C ILE A 43 -14.01 -11.64 28.20
N ASP A 44 -14.25 -11.88 29.49
CA ASP A 44 -13.49 -12.86 30.27
C ASP A 44 -13.49 -14.23 29.58
N GLY A 45 -12.29 -14.73 29.27
CA GLY A 45 -12.11 -16.01 28.58
C GLY A 45 -12.40 -15.99 27.07
N GLN A 46 -12.73 -14.85 26.47
CA GLN A 46 -12.87 -14.70 25.01
C GLN A 46 -12.03 -13.56 24.40
N GLY A 47 -11.27 -12.83 25.23
CA GLY A 47 -10.33 -11.80 24.77
C GLY A 47 -10.97 -10.43 24.59
N SER A 48 -10.51 -9.67 23.59
CA SER A 48 -10.92 -8.27 23.40
C SER A 48 -11.37 -7.97 21.97
N VAL A 49 -12.27 -7.00 21.83
CA VAL A 49 -12.75 -6.47 20.55
C VAL A 49 -12.43 -4.99 20.48
N TRP A 50 -11.73 -4.62 19.41
CA TRP A 50 -11.35 -3.24 19.11
C TRP A 50 -12.04 -2.81 17.82
N GLU A 51 -12.49 -1.58 17.77
CA GLU A 51 -12.93 -0.92 16.54
C GLU A 51 -11.81 -0.01 16.05
N PHE A 52 -11.55 0.00 14.75
CA PHE A 52 -10.69 1.00 14.13
C PHE A 52 -11.49 1.92 13.22
N VAL A 53 -11.09 3.19 13.23
CA VAL A 53 -11.56 4.25 12.34
C VAL A 53 -10.36 4.78 11.58
N ALA A 54 -10.42 4.72 10.25
CA ALA A 54 -9.45 5.33 9.37
C ALA A 54 -10.00 6.66 8.85
N GLU A 55 -9.20 7.72 8.98
CA GLU A 55 -9.52 9.05 8.52
C GLU A 55 -8.41 9.58 7.60
N SER A 56 -8.78 10.40 6.62
CA SER A 56 -7.81 11.14 5.79
C SER A 56 -8.29 12.56 5.56
N SER A 57 -7.42 13.54 5.79
CA SER A 57 -7.65 14.92 5.36
C SER A 57 -7.51 15.10 3.84
N ASP A 58 -6.90 14.14 3.17
CA ASP A 58 -6.67 14.12 1.72
C ASP A 58 -7.77 13.33 0.98
N ASN A 59 -8.86 12.98 1.67
CA ASN A 59 -10.10 12.49 1.06
C ASN A 59 -10.87 13.65 0.45
N ASP A 60 -11.04 13.67 -0.88
CA ASP A 60 -11.73 14.78 -1.56
C ASP A 60 -13.26 14.74 -1.39
N ALA A 61 -13.80 13.73 -0.68
CA ALA A 61 -15.19 13.69 -0.25
C ALA A 61 -15.46 14.61 0.95
N LEU A 62 -16.73 14.83 1.29
CA LEU A 62 -17.11 15.69 2.43
C LEU A 62 -16.75 15.10 3.79
N ASP A 63 -16.72 13.76 3.90
CA ASP A 63 -16.38 13.06 5.13
C ASP A 63 -14.88 12.72 5.14
N ARG A 64 -14.25 12.80 6.32
CA ARG A 64 -12.86 12.39 6.51
C ARG A 64 -12.72 10.91 6.79
N VAL A 65 -13.79 10.25 7.24
CA VAL A 65 -13.78 8.79 7.48
C VAL A 65 -13.67 8.06 6.13
N VAL A 66 -12.63 7.24 6.01
CA VAL A 66 -12.30 6.47 4.80
C VAL A 66 -12.39 4.96 5.02
N GLY A 67 -12.59 4.53 6.27
CA GLY A 67 -12.87 3.13 6.60
C GLY A 67 -13.16 2.93 8.08
N LEU A 68 -13.90 1.85 8.36
CA LEU A 68 -14.32 1.41 9.69
C LEU A 68 -14.25 -0.11 9.72
N GLY A 69 -13.68 -0.68 10.77
CA GLY A 69 -13.61 -2.12 10.93
C GLY A 69 -13.30 -2.55 12.35
N THR A 70 -13.17 -3.86 12.56
CA THR A 70 -12.93 -4.42 13.88
C THR A 70 -11.76 -5.38 13.89
N LEU A 71 -11.06 -5.43 15.03
CA LEU A 71 -10.09 -6.46 15.37
C LEU A 71 -10.58 -7.25 16.57
N GLN A 72 -10.44 -8.57 16.52
CA GLN A 72 -10.70 -9.45 17.64
C GLN A 72 -9.42 -10.15 18.06
N PHE A 73 -9.11 -10.11 19.36
CA PHE A 73 -7.95 -10.75 19.96
C PHE A 73 -8.39 -11.85 20.92
N ASP A 74 -7.55 -12.88 21.09
CA ASP A 74 -7.73 -13.89 22.12
C ASP A 74 -7.32 -13.36 23.52
N ASN A 75 -7.36 -14.24 24.52
CA ASN A 75 -7.04 -13.89 25.91
C ASN A 75 -5.53 -13.74 26.14
N GLU A 76 -4.72 -14.22 25.21
CA GLU A 76 -3.26 -14.10 25.17
C GLU A 76 -2.80 -12.86 24.40
N GLY A 77 -3.72 -12.11 23.78
CA GLY A 77 -3.44 -10.88 23.04
C GLY A 77 -3.12 -11.09 21.56
N ASN A 78 -3.26 -12.31 21.02
CA ASN A 78 -3.02 -12.61 19.61
C ASN A 78 -4.25 -12.24 18.77
N LEU A 79 -4.02 -11.74 17.55
CA LEU A 79 -5.08 -11.42 16.62
C LEU A 79 -5.79 -12.69 16.11
N LEU A 80 -7.10 -12.79 16.35
CA LEU A 80 -7.96 -13.85 15.84
C LEU A 80 -8.55 -13.49 14.48
N SER A 81 -9.05 -12.26 14.32
CA SER A 81 -9.66 -11.81 13.06
C SER A 81 -9.66 -10.30 12.92
N ALA A 82 -9.73 -9.84 11.66
CA ALA A 82 -9.90 -8.46 11.28
C ALA A 82 -11.03 -8.34 10.24
N SER A 83 -11.88 -7.33 10.37
CA SER A 83 -12.98 -7.06 9.43
C SER A 83 -12.82 -5.70 8.76
N ASN A 84 -13.35 -5.57 7.54
CA ASN A 84 -13.42 -4.32 6.78
C ASN A 84 -12.08 -3.57 6.66
N THR A 85 -10.98 -4.31 6.44
CA THR A 85 -9.64 -3.75 6.45
C THR A 85 -9.28 -2.93 5.19
N THR A 86 -10.14 -2.93 4.18
CA THR A 86 -9.97 -2.07 3.00
C THR A 86 -10.58 -0.70 3.24
N ILE A 87 -9.76 0.34 3.12
CA ILE A 87 -10.16 1.74 3.20
C ILE A 87 -10.17 2.36 1.79
N ASN A 88 -11.05 3.33 1.56
CA ASN A 88 -11.20 3.97 0.25
C ASN A 88 -11.15 5.49 0.38
N ILE A 89 -10.24 6.11 -0.38
CA ILE A 89 -9.98 7.55 -0.37
C ILE A 89 -10.40 8.10 -1.73
N THR A 90 -11.35 9.03 -1.74
CA THR A 90 -11.82 9.71 -2.95
C THR A 90 -10.74 10.66 -3.46
N ARG A 91 -10.44 10.58 -4.76
CA ARG A 91 -9.49 11.44 -5.46
C ARG A 91 -10.17 12.12 -6.66
N THR A 92 -9.98 13.42 -6.79
CA THR A 92 -10.53 14.27 -7.87
C THR A 92 -9.43 14.96 -8.69
N ASN A 93 -8.17 14.60 -8.43
CA ASN A 93 -6.95 15.11 -9.09
C ASN A 93 -6.57 14.35 -10.38
N GLY A 94 -7.43 13.45 -10.87
CA GLY A 94 -7.14 12.60 -12.03
C GLY A 94 -6.40 11.29 -11.71
N ALA A 95 -6.09 11.01 -10.45
CA ALA A 95 -5.63 9.70 -10.02
C ALA A 95 -6.76 8.64 -10.12
N VAL A 96 -6.38 7.37 -9.96
CA VAL A 96 -7.35 6.28 -9.79
C VAL A 96 -8.25 6.60 -8.61
N ASN A 97 -9.57 6.50 -8.83
CA ASN A 97 -10.59 6.86 -7.86
C ASN A 97 -11.64 5.74 -7.70
N PRO A 98 -11.94 5.29 -6.47
CA PRO A 98 -11.22 5.65 -5.24
C PRO A 98 -9.81 5.05 -5.21
N MET A 99 -8.90 5.71 -4.49
CA MET A 99 -7.66 5.10 -4.05
C MET A 99 -8.01 4.09 -2.94
N SER A 100 -7.84 2.81 -3.22
CA SER A 100 -8.14 1.73 -2.29
C SER A 100 -6.86 1.23 -1.63
N LEU A 101 -6.85 1.09 -0.31
CA LEU A 101 -5.74 0.59 0.48
C LEU A 101 -6.23 -0.52 1.41
N THR A 102 -5.50 -1.63 1.49
CA THR A 102 -5.78 -2.69 2.46
C THR A 102 -4.86 -2.54 3.66
N LEU A 103 -5.44 -2.40 4.84
CA LEU A 103 -4.73 -2.41 6.11
C LEU A 103 -4.44 -3.87 6.48
N ASP A 104 -3.17 -4.25 6.54
CA ASP A 104 -2.76 -5.58 6.97
C ASP A 104 -2.29 -5.55 8.42
N PHE A 105 -3.11 -6.14 9.31
CA PHE A 105 -2.83 -6.27 10.74
C PHE A 105 -2.06 -7.54 11.10
N THR A 106 -1.76 -8.40 10.12
CA THR A 106 -1.12 -9.70 10.31
C THR A 106 0.38 -9.69 9.99
N TYR A 107 0.92 -8.55 9.56
CA TYR A 107 2.31 -8.44 9.11
C TYR A 107 3.32 -8.66 10.26
N GLY A 108 4.22 -9.64 10.10
CA GLY A 108 5.19 -10.08 11.11
C GLY A 108 4.93 -11.51 11.58
N SER A 109 5.70 -11.99 12.58
CA SER A 109 5.46 -13.33 13.15
C SER A 109 4.25 -13.39 14.10
N GLU A 110 3.79 -12.23 14.59
CA GLU A 110 2.70 -12.13 15.58
C GLU A 110 1.63 -11.10 15.20
N GLY A 111 1.83 -10.30 14.14
CA GLY A 111 0.89 -9.22 13.75
C GLY A 111 0.77 -8.11 14.81
N VAL A 112 -0.32 -7.34 14.75
CA VAL A 112 -0.71 -6.44 15.85
C VAL A 112 -1.17 -7.29 17.05
N THR A 113 -0.75 -6.92 18.25
CA THR A 113 -1.10 -7.62 19.49
C THR A 113 -1.77 -6.67 20.48
N ALA A 114 -2.63 -7.22 21.34
CA ALA A 114 -3.30 -6.49 22.42
C ALA A 114 -2.69 -6.89 23.78
N PHE A 115 -1.44 -6.49 24.02
CA PHE A 115 -0.80 -6.69 25.33
C PHE A 115 -1.11 -5.53 26.27
N ALA A 116 -1.33 -5.85 27.55
CA ALA A 116 -1.48 -4.86 28.61
C ALA A 116 -0.11 -4.26 28.98
N ASP A 117 0.44 -3.40 28.12
CA ASP A 117 1.52 -2.50 28.49
C ASP A 117 0.97 -1.09 28.73
N SER A 118 1.77 -0.26 29.40
CA SER A 118 1.50 1.11 29.85
C SER A 118 1.03 2.08 28.74
N ALA A 119 1.22 1.70 27.47
CA ALA A 119 0.78 2.43 26.29
C ALA A 119 0.65 1.49 25.09
N SER A 120 -0.54 1.39 24.49
CA SER A 120 -0.73 0.78 23.18
C SER A 120 0.06 1.52 22.09
N MET A 121 0.83 0.79 21.27
CA MET A 121 1.63 1.34 20.17
C MET A 121 1.25 0.65 18.86
N LEU A 122 0.75 1.41 17.89
CA LEU A 122 0.48 0.94 16.53
C LEU A 122 1.45 1.63 15.55
N SER A 123 2.20 0.86 14.76
CA SER A 123 3.17 1.39 13.80
C SER A 123 3.00 0.71 12.44
N VAL A 124 3.23 1.46 11.37
CA VAL A 124 3.18 0.91 10.01
C VAL A 124 4.52 0.27 9.68
N ALA A 125 4.50 -1.06 9.55
CA ALA A 125 5.71 -1.86 9.32
C ALA A 125 6.16 -1.86 7.85
N ALA A 126 5.22 -1.77 6.90
CA ALA A 126 5.50 -1.80 5.47
C ALA A 126 4.41 -1.10 4.66
N GLN A 127 4.79 -0.56 3.51
CA GLN A 127 3.89 -0.03 2.50
C GLN A 127 4.45 -0.33 1.10
N ASP A 128 3.58 -0.70 0.18
CA ASP A 128 3.91 -0.97 -1.23
C ASP A 128 3.79 0.27 -2.14
N GLY A 129 3.08 1.30 -1.67
CA GLY A 129 3.00 2.62 -2.30
C GLY A 129 4.31 3.40 -2.23
N SER A 130 4.73 3.94 -3.37
CA SER A 130 5.93 4.77 -3.52
C SER A 130 5.55 6.00 -4.35
N GLY A 131 6.08 7.18 -3.98
CA GLY A 131 5.86 8.41 -4.76
C GLY A 131 6.33 8.27 -6.21
N ILE A 132 5.92 9.18 -7.11
CA ILE A 132 6.38 9.15 -8.51
C ILE A 132 7.91 9.13 -8.53
N GLY A 133 8.45 8.04 -9.08
CA GLY A 133 9.86 7.93 -9.41
C GLY A 133 10.03 8.23 -10.88
N HIS A 134 10.86 9.21 -11.22
CA HIS A 134 11.36 9.33 -12.59
C HIS A 134 12.59 8.45 -12.75
N LEU A 135 12.82 7.93 -13.96
CA LEU A 135 14.00 7.11 -14.26
C LEU A 135 15.26 7.96 -14.06
N VAL A 136 16.13 7.56 -13.13
CA VAL A 136 17.42 8.24 -12.87
C VAL A 136 18.51 7.63 -13.72
N SER A 137 18.51 6.30 -13.82
CA SER A 137 19.52 5.56 -14.57
C SER A 137 18.95 4.23 -15.05
N PHE A 138 19.54 3.68 -16.11
CA PHE A 138 19.31 2.30 -16.50
C PHE A 138 20.65 1.57 -16.65
N SER A 139 20.61 0.26 -16.48
CA SER A 139 21.72 -0.65 -16.76
C SER A 139 21.26 -1.79 -17.65
N VAL A 140 22.19 -2.37 -18.40
CA VAL A 140 21.94 -3.56 -19.22
C VAL A 140 22.76 -4.70 -18.63
N GLY A 141 22.07 -5.73 -18.16
CA GLY A 141 22.69 -6.96 -17.66
C GLY A 141 23.31 -7.78 -18.79
N GLN A 142 24.22 -8.69 -18.43
CA GLN A 142 24.86 -9.61 -19.38
C GLN A 142 23.86 -10.55 -20.09
N ASP A 143 22.69 -10.76 -19.48
CA ASP A 143 21.55 -11.50 -20.01
C ASP A 143 20.63 -10.65 -20.91
N GLY A 144 21.04 -9.42 -21.22
CA GLY A 144 20.30 -8.46 -22.03
C GLY A 144 19.15 -7.79 -21.31
N ARG A 145 18.93 -8.02 -20.00
CA ARG A 145 17.87 -7.36 -19.24
C ARG A 145 18.21 -5.91 -19.01
N ILE A 146 17.28 -5.03 -19.38
CA ILE A 146 17.37 -3.59 -19.16
C ILE A 146 16.66 -3.30 -17.84
N THR A 147 17.40 -2.79 -16.87
CA THR A 147 16.89 -2.49 -15.53
C THR A 147 16.99 -1.00 -15.27
N GLY A 148 15.90 -0.37 -14.84
CA GLY A 148 15.82 1.05 -14.49
C GLY A 148 15.83 1.25 -12.98
N ALA A 149 16.59 2.24 -12.51
CA ALA A 149 16.56 2.76 -11.15
C ALA A 149 15.85 4.11 -11.14
N PHE A 150 14.97 4.31 -10.16
CA PHE A 150 14.07 5.45 -10.08
C PHE A 150 14.39 6.34 -8.88
N THR A 151 14.00 7.62 -8.93
CA THR A 151 14.26 8.61 -7.85
C THR A 151 13.65 8.22 -6.50
N ASN A 152 12.66 7.32 -6.51
CA ASN A 152 12.00 6.79 -5.34
C ASN A 152 12.65 5.51 -4.78
N GLY A 153 13.87 5.17 -5.23
CA GLY A 153 14.64 4.02 -4.77
C GLY A 153 14.21 2.68 -5.36
N MET A 154 13.13 2.64 -6.15
CA MET A 154 12.70 1.41 -6.81
C MET A 154 13.61 1.05 -7.99
N THR A 155 13.74 -0.26 -8.22
CA THR A 155 14.41 -0.82 -9.40
C THR A 155 13.41 -1.70 -10.15
N ARG A 156 13.27 -1.50 -11.47
CA ARG A 156 12.29 -2.26 -12.30
C ARG A 156 12.93 -2.72 -13.61
N MET A 157 12.56 -3.90 -14.11
CA MET A 157 12.91 -4.32 -15.47
C MET A 157 12.10 -3.50 -16.48
N LEU A 158 12.80 -2.85 -17.41
CA LEU A 158 12.22 -2.03 -18.47
C LEU A 158 12.03 -2.80 -19.78
N GLY A 159 12.84 -3.84 -19.99
CA GLY A 159 12.80 -4.67 -21.18
C GLY A 159 13.96 -5.65 -21.26
N GLN A 160 14.09 -6.33 -22.39
CA GLN A 160 15.20 -7.24 -22.67
C GLN A 160 15.65 -7.10 -24.13
N VAL A 161 16.95 -7.12 -24.36
CA VAL A 161 17.52 -7.13 -25.72
C VAL A 161 17.26 -8.48 -26.37
N GLY A 162 16.45 -8.49 -27.42
CA GLY A 162 16.23 -9.66 -28.27
C GLY A 162 17.40 -9.86 -29.22
N LEU A 163 17.88 -11.10 -29.33
CA LEU A 163 18.89 -11.49 -30.32
C LEU A 163 18.26 -12.38 -31.38
N ALA A 164 18.52 -12.08 -32.65
CA ALA A 164 18.15 -12.94 -33.77
C ALA A 164 19.33 -13.84 -34.16
N ARG A 165 19.04 -15.10 -34.48
CA ARG A 165 20.01 -16.04 -35.06
C ARG A 165 19.50 -16.47 -36.44
N PHE A 166 20.41 -16.51 -37.40
CA PHE A 166 20.15 -16.92 -38.77
C PHE A 166 20.94 -18.21 -39.05
N ASN A 167 20.33 -19.17 -39.74
CA ASN A 167 20.99 -20.44 -40.08
C ASN A 167 22.19 -20.21 -41.01
N ASN A 168 22.07 -19.22 -41.91
CA ASN A 168 23.15 -18.82 -42.79
C ASN A 168 23.37 -17.30 -42.72
N PRO A 169 24.28 -16.83 -41.86
CA PRO A 169 24.62 -15.40 -41.77
C PRO A 169 25.10 -14.78 -43.09
N GLY A 170 25.73 -15.56 -43.98
CA GLY A 170 26.17 -15.09 -45.29
C GLY A 170 25.05 -14.86 -46.30
N GLY A 171 23.82 -15.31 -46.00
CA GLY A 171 22.62 -15.02 -46.79
C GLY A 171 21.91 -13.73 -46.41
N LEU A 172 22.41 -13.00 -45.41
CA LEU A 172 21.88 -11.69 -45.03
C LEU A 172 22.25 -10.64 -46.09
N GLU A 173 21.31 -9.76 -46.40
CA GLU A 173 21.56 -8.64 -47.31
C GLU A 173 22.01 -7.43 -46.51
N ASP A 174 23.17 -6.87 -46.88
CA ASP A 174 23.65 -5.60 -46.33
C ASP A 174 22.77 -4.45 -46.83
N THR A 175 22.28 -3.65 -45.88
CA THR A 175 21.46 -2.46 -46.15
C THR A 175 22.21 -1.16 -45.90
N GLY A 176 23.50 -1.25 -45.58
CA GLY A 176 24.39 -0.14 -45.27
C GLY A 176 24.43 0.19 -43.77
N SER A 177 25.44 0.97 -43.37
CA SER A 177 25.65 1.45 -41.98
C SER A 177 25.70 0.34 -40.92
N GLY A 178 26.11 -0.87 -41.31
CA GLY A 178 26.17 -2.04 -40.41
C GLY A 178 24.82 -2.71 -40.14
N TYR A 179 23.77 -2.35 -40.88
CA TYR A 179 22.45 -2.98 -40.79
C TYR A 179 22.27 -4.07 -41.86
N TYR A 180 21.64 -5.16 -41.46
CA TYR A 180 21.35 -6.31 -42.32
C TYR A 180 19.87 -6.64 -42.30
N ARG A 181 19.35 -7.13 -43.44
CA ARG A 181 18.01 -7.69 -43.54
C ARG A 181 18.03 -9.16 -43.95
N VAL A 182 16.92 -9.84 -43.68
CA VAL A 182 16.68 -11.23 -44.08
C VAL A 182 16.71 -11.33 -45.61
N GLY A 183 17.67 -12.08 -46.15
CA GLY A 183 17.73 -12.43 -47.57
C GLY A 183 17.19 -13.83 -47.83
N ALA A 184 16.92 -14.15 -49.10
CA ALA A 184 16.29 -15.42 -49.51
C ALA A 184 17.05 -16.69 -49.08
N ASN A 185 18.34 -16.57 -48.74
CA ASN A 185 19.19 -17.68 -48.32
C ASN A 185 19.73 -17.53 -46.89
N SER A 186 19.11 -16.68 -46.05
CA SER A 186 19.58 -16.39 -44.69
C SER A 186 19.06 -17.35 -43.61
N GLY A 187 18.00 -18.09 -43.89
CA GLY A 187 17.30 -18.96 -42.94
C GLY A 187 16.89 -20.28 -43.55
#